data_AF-A0A7X0V4V6-F1
#
_entry.id   AF-A0A7X0V4V6-F1
#
_cell.length_a   1.000
_cell.length_b   1.000
_cell.length_c   1.000
_cell.angle_alpha   90.00
_cell.angle_beta   90.00
_cell.angle_gamma   90.00
#
_symmetry.space_group_name_H-M   'P 1'
#
loop_
_entity.id
_entity.type
_entity.pdbx_description
1 polymer ?
#
loop_
_entity_poly.entity_id
_entity_poly.type
_entity_poly.pdbx_seq_one_letter_code
_entity_poly.pdbx_strand_id
1 'polypeptide(L)' 'MKININYLNDQDGNLKAVQVPISDWQKLQEKLLYYEQKLKIRNDLTEAFKDVAQMQQGKKPKQSLTDFLDEL' A
#
# COMPACT_ATOMS: atom_id res chain seq x y z
N MET A 1 -8.02 -17.85 -4.31
CA MET A 1 -7.18 -18.11 -5.50
C MET A 1 -6.40 -19.37 -5.20
N LYS A 2 -6.55 -20.40 -6.02
CA LYS A 2 -5.76 -21.63 -5.88
C LYS A 2 -4.56 -21.46 -6.81
N ILE A 3 -3.37 -21.25 -6.25
CA ILE A 3 -2.13 -21.11 -7.01
C ILE A 3 -1.54 -22.50 -7.11
N ASN A 4 -1.17 -22.93 -8.31
CA ASN A 4 -0.43 -24.17 -8.46
C ASN A 4 1.03 -23.89 -8.09
N ILE A 5 1.50 -24.52 -7.01
CA ILE A 5 2.82 -24.24 -6.43
C ILE A 5 3.62 -25.53 -6.46
N ASN A 6 4.80 -25.46 -7.04
CA ASN A 6 5.81 -26.51 -6.96
C ASN A 6 6.96 -26.05 -6.08
N TYR A 7 7.55 -26.99 -5.34
CA TYR A 7 8.69 -26.74 -4.46
C TYR A 7 9.93 -27.34 -5.10
N LEU A 8 11.00 -26.54 -5.17
CA LEU A 8 12.29 -26.96 -5.68
C LEU A 8 13.25 -27.10 -4.50
N ASN A 9 13.64 -28.34 -4.22
CA ASN A 9 14.57 -28.69 -3.15
C ASN A 9 15.99 -28.92 -3.71
N ASP A 10 17.00 -28.72 -2.88
CA ASP A 10 18.38 -29.13 -3.18
C ASP A 10 18.58 -30.65 -3.03
N GLN A 11 19.81 -31.11 -3.24
CA GLN A 11 20.20 -32.52 -3.13
C GLN A 11 20.03 -33.07 -1.71
N ASP A 12 20.07 -32.20 -0.70
CA ASP A 12 19.90 -32.53 0.71
C ASP A 12 18.42 -32.46 1.16
N GLY A 13 17.51 -32.16 0.23
CA GLY A 13 16.08 -32.04 0.49
C GLY A 13 15.64 -30.70 1.07
N ASN A 14 16.53 -29.72 1.19
CA ASN A 14 16.20 -28.40 1.69
C ASN A 14 15.51 -27.56 0.61
N LEU A 15 14.43 -26.88 0.98
CA LEU A 15 13.71 -25.99 0.06
C LEU A 15 14.59 -24.82 -0.38
N LYS A 16 14.75 -24.64 -1.69
CA LYS A 16 15.51 -23.51 -2.28
C LYS A 16 14.64 -22.52 -3.01
N ALA A 17 13.59 -22.98 -3.68
CA ALA A 17 12.73 -22.10 -4.45
C ALA A 17 11.30 -22.62 -4.54
N VAL A 18 10.40 -21.67 -4.80
CA VAL A 18 9.00 -21.93 -5.06
C VAL A 18 8.73 -21.56 -6.51
N GLN A 19 8.29 -22.54 -7.29
CA GLN A 19 7.92 -22.32 -8.69
C GLN A 19 6.41 -22.14 -8.77
N VAL A 20 6.00 -21.08 -9.47
CA VAL A 20 4.61 -20.74 -9.75
C VAL A 20 4.43 -20.44 -11.24
N PRO A 21 3.27 -20.76 -11.83
CA PRO A 21 2.92 -20.29 -13.17
C PRO A 21 3.01 -18.77 -13.26
N ILE A 22 3.59 -18.26 -14.33
CA ILE A 22 3.78 -16.82 -14.52
C ILE A 22 2.46 -16.05 -14.48
N SER A 23 1.37 -16.65 -14.99
CA SER A 23 0.03 -16.06 -14.97
C SER A 23 -0.52 -15.88 -13.56
N ASP A 24 -0.19 -16.81 -12.65
CA ASP A 24 -0.65 -16.72 -11.26
C ASP A 24 0.22 -15.72 -10.48
N TRP A 25 1.51 -15.66 -10.79
CA TRP A 25 2.43 -14.65 -10.24
C TRP A 25 1.99 -13.23 -10.62
N GLN A 26 1.69 -12.98 -11.89
CA GLN A 26 1.22 -11.67 -12.36
C GLN A 26 -0.08 -11.24 -11.66
N LYS A 27 -1.07 -12.15 -11.55
CA LYS A 27 -2.31 -11.86 -10.82
C LYS A 27 -2.07 -11.53 -9.35
N LEU A 28 -1.10 -12.20 -8.71
CA LEU A 28 -0.72 -11.91 -7.34
C LEU A 28 -0.09 -10.52 -7.23
N GLN A 29 0.81 -10.15 -8.13
CA GLN A 29 1.44 -8.83 -8.17
C GLN A 29 0.42 -7.72 -8.37
N GLU A 30 -0.49 -7.86 -9.34
CA GLU A 30 -1.55 -6.87 -9.57
C GLU A 30 -2.44 -6.68 -8.34
N LYS A 31 -2.81 -7.79 -7.69
CA LYS A 31 -3.64 -7.75 -6.49
C LYS A 31 -2.89 -7.11 -5.31
N LEU A 32 -1.59 -7.37 -5.17
CA LEU A 32 -0.76 -6.74 -4.16
C LEU A 32 -0.70 -5.22 -4.37
N LEU A 33 -0.37 -4.77 -5.59
CA LEU A 33 -0.34 -3.36 -5.96
C LEU A 33 -1.67 -2.66 -5.68
N TYR A 34 -2.78 -3.31 -6.00
CA TYR A 34 -4.11 -2.77 -5.71
C TYR A 34 -4.35 -2.54 -4.22
N TYR A 35 -3.95 -3.48 -3.36
CA TYR A 35 -4.10 -3.31 -1.92
C TYR A 35 -3.14 -2.28 -1.34
N GLU A 36 -1.90 -2.22 -1.83
CA GLU A 36 -0.93 -1.21 -1.43
C GLU A 36 -1.46 0.20 -1.73
N GLN A 37 -1.99 0.42 -2.94
CA GLN A 37 -2.60 1.71 -3.31
C GLN A 37 -3.79 2.05 -2.43
N LYS A 38 -4.68 1.08 -2.18
CA LYS A 38 -5.84 1.29 -1.30
C LYS A 38 -5.41 1.61 0.14
N LEU A 39 -4.40 0.92 0.65
CA LEU A 39 -3.88 1.13 1.99
C LEU A 39 -3.24 2.52 2.10
N LYS A 40 -2.48 2.93 1.08
CA LYS A 40 -1.91 4.28 1.01
C LYS A 40 -3.00 5.34 1.05
N ILE A 41 -4.01 5.27 0.18
CA ILE A 41 -5.12 6.23 0.15
C ILE A 41 -5.86 6.26 1.50
N ARG A 42 -6.12 5.09 2.10
CA ARG A 42 -6.75 5.01 3.42
C ARG A 42 -5.93 5.73 4.50
N ASN A 43 -4.61 5.50 4.51
CA ASN A 43 -3.72 6.13 5.49
C ASN A 43 -3.63 7.64 5.27
N ASP A 44 -3.48 8.08 4.02
CA ASP A 44 -3.46 9.50 3.65
C ASP A 44 -4.76 10.20 4.10
N LEU A 45 -5.92 9.58 3.85
CA LEU A 45 -7.22 10.10 4.31
C LEU A 45 -7.32 10.12 5.84
N THR A 46 -6.81 9.09 6.51
CA THR A 46 -6.85 9.02 7.99
C THR A 46 -6.06 10.16 8.62
N GLU A 47 -4.85 10.43 8.12
CA GLU A 47 -4.04 11.57 8.59
C GLU A 47 -4.69 12.90 8.22
N ALA A 48 -5.25 13.05 7.00
CA ALA A 48 -5.96 14.25 6.61
C ALA A 48 -7.15 14.56 7.53
N PHE A 49 -7.96 13.56 7.89
CA PHE A 49 -9.08 13.76 8.82
C PHE A 49 -8.62 14.11 10.23
N LYS A 50 -7.53 13.52 10.70
CA LYS A 50 -6.93 13.84 11.99
C LYS A 50 -6.40 15.27 12.02
N ASP A 51 -5.76 15.72 10.95
CA ASP A 51 -5.32 17.10 10.77
C ASP A 51 -6.50 18.08 10.83
N VAL A 52 -7.58 17.80 10.10
CA VAL A 52 -8.80 18.61 10.14
C VAL A 52 -9.40 18.66 11.55
N ALA A 53 -9.43 17.53 12.27
CA ALA A 53 -9.92 17.50 13.65
C ALA A 53 -9.05 18.35 14.59
N GLN A 54 -7.73 18.34 14.41
CA GLN A 54 -6.82 19.21 15.18
C GLN A 54 -7.03 20.69 14.86
N MET A 55 -7.28 21.04 13.60
CA MET A 55 -7.60 22.41 13.19
C MET A 55 -8.94 22.89 13.76
N GLN A 56 -9.95 22.01 13.82
CA GLN A 56 -11.23 22.31 14.45
C GLN A 56 -11.11 22.53 15.96
N GLN A 57 -10.22 21.79 16.62
CA GLN A 57 -9.90 21.95 18.05
C GLN A 57 -8.98 23.16 18.34
N GLY A 58 -8.54 23.91 17.33
CA GLY A 58 -7.61 25.02 17.48
C GLY A 58 -6.17 24.61 17.81
N LYS A 59 -5.83 23.31 17.67
CA LYS A 59 -4.48 22.77 17.95
C LYS A 59 -3.51 22.92 16.78
N LYS A 60 -4.03 23.12 15.56
CA LYS A 60 -3.27 23.33 14.34
C LYS A 60 -3.87 24.55 13.59
N PRO A 61 -3.06 25.46 13.05
CA PRO A 61 -3.59 26.57 12.27
C PRO A 61 -4.26 26.06 10.98
N LYS A 62 -5.29 26.78 10.53
CA LYS A 62 -5.89 26.58 9.22
C LYS A 62 -5.08 27.39 8.20
N GLN A 63 -4.79 26.81 7.05
CA GLN A 63 -4.18 27.53 5.94
C GLN A 63 -5.22 28.47 5.31
N SER A 64 -4.85 29.73 5.07
CA SER A 64 -5.71 30.63 4.31
C SER A 64 -5.58 30.37 2.81
N LEU A 65 -6.56 30.83 2.03
CA LEU A 65 -6.49 30.74 0.57
C LEU A 65 -5.28 31.48 0.01
N THR A 66 -4.92 32.63 0.60
CA THR A 66 -3.76 33.41 0.18
C THR A 66 -2.47 32.63 0.41
N ASP A 67 -2.28 32.06 1.61
CA ASP A 67 -1.09 31.27 1.93
C ASP A 67 -0.94 30.07 0.99
N PHE A 68 -2.06 29.43 0.63
CA PHE A 68 -2.05 28.32 -0.32
C PHE A 68 -1.64 28.72 -1.73
N LEU A 69 -2.11 29.88 -2.22
CA LEU A 69 -1.75 30.36 -3.55
C LEU A 69 -0.29 30.82 -3.64
N ASP A 70 0.30 31.27 -2.53
CA ASP A 70 1.70 31.71 -2.47
C ASP A 70 2.71 30.53 -2.34
N GLU A 71 2.25 29.32 -2.03
CA GLU A 71 3.07 28.10 -1.91
C GLU A 71 3.22 27.30 -3.22
N LEU A 72 2.43 27.63 -4.26
CA LEU A 72 2.42 26.96 -5.57
C LEU A 72 3.45 27.55 -6.55
#